data_AF-A0A7C1GME0-F1
#
_entry.id   AF-A0A7C1GME0-F1
#
_cell.length_a   1.000
_cell.length_b   1.000
_cell.length_c   1.000
_cell.angle_alpha   90.00
_cell.angle_beta   90.00
_cell.angle_gamma   90.00
#
_symmetry.space_group_name_H-M   'P 1'
#
loop_
_entity.id
_entity.type
_entity.pdbx_description
1 polymer ?
#
loop_
_entity_poly.entity_id
_entity_poly.type
_entity_poly.pdbx_seq_one_letter_code
_entity_poly.pdbx_strand_id
1 'polypeptide(L)'
;MQIVRDKLWTWYLPDTERSIDRDEWLESGGKWIIFDSKSRIEELADRLKPLIDSGEIESAKSWNGDPGAINVYSLDRDREKNRKILESLGAGDTRVWEYDYAWCKNIKHPASFVFSWSSKFRTILKSYGVKGTLGLVRDILQG
;
A
#
# COMPACT_ATOMS: atom_id res chain seq x y z
N MET A 1 10.11 -9.13 -13.16
CA MET A 1 9.45 -8.81 -11.88
C MET A 1 9.03 -10.07 -11.11
N GLN A 2 9.23 -10.09 -9.78
CA GLN A 2 8.82 -11.16 -8.87
C GLN A 2 7.43 -10.89 -8.27
N ILE A 3 6.58 -11.92 -8.19
CA ILE A 3 5.26 -11.85 -7.54
C ILE A 3 5.22 -12.87 -6.40
N VAL A 4 5.05 -12.41 -5.16
CA VAL A 4 4.97 -13.27 -3.97
C VAL A 4 3.58 -13.15 -3.36
N ARG A 5 2.87 -14.27 -3.22
CA ARG A 5 1.50 -14.31 -2.71
C ARG A 5 1.45 -15.01 -1.36
N ASP A 6 0.86 -14.35 -0.38
CA ASP A 6 0.48 -14.94 0.90
C ASP A 6 -1.05 -14.92 1.06
N LYS A 7 -1.54 -15.33 2.24
CA LYS A 7 -2.98 -15.41 2.54
C LYS A 7 -3.69 -14.06 2.38
N LEU A 8 -3.03 -12.97 2.75
CA LEU A 8 -3.60 -11.63 2.84
C LEU A 8 -3.12 -10.69 1.74
N TRP A 9 -1.89 -10.88 1.28
CA TRP A 9 -1.21 -9.95 0.39
C TRP A 9 -0.67 -10.62 -0.87
N THR A 10 -0.63 -9.84 -1.94
CA THR A 10 0.17 -10.11 -3.12
C THR A 10 1.21 -9.01 -3.24
N TRP A 11 2.49 -9.37 -3.19
CA TRP A 11 3.64 -8.48 -3.35
C TRP A 11 4.11 -8.46 -4.80
N TYR A 12 4.46 -7.27 -5.28
CA TYR A 12 5.04 -7.00 -6.59
C TYR A 12 6.42 -6.38 -6.38
N LEU A 13 7.46 -7.15 -6.66
CA LEU A 13 8.86 -6.82 -6.37
C LEU A 13 9.68 -6.80 -7.67
N PRO A 14 10.75 -6.00 -7.74
CA PRO A 14 11.66 -6.05 -8.88
C PRO A 14 12.36 -7.42 -8.96
N ASP A 15 12.77 -7.84 -10.17
CA ASP A 15 13.53 -9.10 -10.33
C ASP A 15 14.92 -9.04 -9.74
N THR A 16 15.53 -7.86 -9.82
CA THR A 16 16.86 -7.59 -9.29
C THR A 16 16.71 -6.81 -8.00
N GLU A 17 17.35 -7.27 -6.94
CA GLU A 17 17.41 -6.53 -5.68
C GLU A 17 18.03 -5.15 -5.94
N ARG A 18 17.34 -4.09 -5.51
CA ARG A 18 17.83 -2.72 -5.61
C ARG A 18 18.21 -2.22 -4.23
N SER A 19 19.31 -1.49 -4.17
CA SER A 19 19.72 -0.79 -2.96
C SER A 19 18.75 0.34 -2.68
N ILE A 20 17.88 0.16 -1.69
CA ILE A 20 17.12 1.25 -1.08
C ILE A 20 17.94 1.78 0.09
N ASP A 21 18.06 3.11 0.18
CA ASP A 21 18.68 3.78 1.34
C ASP A 21 17.83 3.49 2.59
N ARG A 22 18.33 2.56 3.42
CA ARG A 22 17.59 2.09 4.60
C ARG A 22 17.53 3.16 5.69
N ASP A 23 18.56 3.97 5.83
CA ASP A 23 18.61 5.01 6.85
C ASP A 23 17.58 6.10 6.50
N GLU A 24 17.54 6.52 5.24
CA GLU A 24 16.51 7.44 4.76
C GLU A 24 15.10 6.82 4.82
N TRP A 25 14.97 5.51 4.58
CA TRP A 25 13.70 4.81 4.70
C TRP A 25 13.14 4.85 6.13
N LEU A 26 14.00 4.68 7.15
CA LEU A 26 13.57 4.78 8.55
C LEU A 26 13.08 6.19 8.89
N GLU A 27 13.67 7.22 8.30
CA GLU A 27 13.29 8.62 8.57
C GLU A 27 12.10 9.11 7.75
N SER A 28 11.96 8.61 6.52
CA SER A 28 11.07 9.21 5.52
C SER A 28 10.48 8.22 4.50
N GLY A 29 10.78 6.93 4.61
CA GLY A 29 10.13 5.88 3.83
C GLY A 29 8.65 5.75 4.15
N GLY A 30 7.87 5.48 3.12
CA GLY A 30 6.43 5.35 3.25
C GLY A 30 5.76 4.75 2.03
N LYS A 31 4.46 4.94 1.99
CA LYS A 31 3.59 4.35 0.98
C LYS A 31 2.40 5.22 0.67
N TRP A 32 2.07 5.28 -0.61
CA TRP A 32 0.71 5.62 -1.04
C TRP A 32 -0.17 4.39 -0.84
N ILE A 33 -1.31 4.58 -0.19
CA ILE A 33 -2.34 3.55 -0.02
C ILE A 33 -3.54 3.97 -0.86
N ILE A 34 -3.94 3.13 -1.80
CA ILE A 34 -5.10 3.34 -2.67
C ILE A 34 -6.16 2.32 -2.26
N PHE A 35 -7.40 2.77 -2.08
CA PHE A 35 -8.54 1.90 -1.77
C PHE A 35 -9.56 1.97 -2.92
N ASP A 36 -9.97 0.81 -3.43
CA ASP A 36 -10.95 0.73 -4.51
C ASP A 36 -11.63 -0.65 -4.52
N SER A 37 -12.43 -0.98 -5.54
CA SER A 37 -12.86 -2.37 -5.76
C SER A 37 -11.66 -3.27 -6.04
N LYS A 38 -11.79 -4.56 -5.72
CA LYS A 38 -10.74 -5.54 -6.02
C LYS A 38 -10.32 -5.51 -7.51
N SER A 39 -11.27 -5.45 -8.44
CA SER A 39 -10.99 -5.42 -9.88
C SER A 39 -10.13 -4.22 -10.30
N ARG A 40 -10.44 -3.02 -9.79
CA ARG A 40 -9.67 -1.81 -10.10
C ARG A 40 -8.28 -1.83 -9.49
N ILE A 41 -8.13 -2.45 -8.32
CA ILE A 41 -6.82 -2.67 -7.69
C ILE A 41 -5.98 -3.67 -8.49
N GLU A 42 -6.58 -4.74 -9.03
CA GLU A 42 -5.90 -5.70 -9.89
C GLU A 42 -5.45 -5.04 -11.22
N GLU A 43 -6.32 -4.25 -11.86
CA GLU A 43 -5.95 -3.46 -13.05
C GLU A 43 -4.82 -2.47 -12.77
N LEU A 44 -4.89 -1.74 -11.65
CA LEU A 44 -3.84 -0.81 -11.24
C LEU A 44 -2.52 -1.55 -10.96
N ALA A 45 -2.59 -2.70 -10.29
CA ALA A 45 -1.42 -3.54 -10.04
C ALA A 45 -0.76 -3.96 -11.35
N ASP A 46 -1.54 -4.42 -12.33
CA ASP A 46 -1.04 -4.82 -13.65
C ASP A 46 -0.31 -3.69 -14.37
N ARG A 47 -0.83 -2.45 -14.26
CA ARG A 47 -0.20 -1.26 -14.84
C ARG A 47 1.06 -0.81 -14.09
N LEU A 48 1.17 -1.11 -12.79
CA LEU A 48 2.36 -0.81 -12.00
C LEU A 48 3.52 -1.77 -12.28
N LYS A 49 3.25 -3.01 -12.68
CA LYS A 49 4.26 -4.04 -12.97
C LYS A 49 5.43 -3.55 -13.84
N PRO A 50 5.22 -2.95 -15.03
CA PRO A 50 6.34 -2.46 -15.86
C PRO A 50 7.14 -1.34 -15.19
N LEU A 51 6.50 -0.49 -14.38
CA LEU A 51 7.16 0.60 -13.66
C LEU A 51 8.00 0.10 -12.48
N ILE A 52 7.55 -0.99 -11.84
CA ILE A 52 8.34 -1.69 -10.81
C ILE A 52 9.56 -2.34 -11.46
N ASP A 53 9.37 -2.99 -12.60
CA ASP A 53 10.44 -3.68 -13.32
C ASP A 53 11.49 -2.70 -13.88
N SER A 54 11.08 -1.51 -14.33
CA SER A 54 11.99 -0.45 -14.78
C SER A 54 12.69 0.30 -13.64
N GLY A 55 12.15 0.25 -12.42
CA GLY A 55 12.68 1.00 -11.27
C GLY A 55 12.15 2.42 -11.13
N GLU A 56 11.09 2.75 -11.86
CA GLU A 56 10.35 3.98 -11.61
C GLU A 56 9.55 3.93 -10.31
N ILE A 57 9.12 2.73 -9.90
CA ILE A 57 8.46 2.42 -8.62
C ILE A 57 9.28 1.36 -7.88
N GLU A 58 9.47 1.53 -6.58
CA GLU A 58 10.29 0.60 -5.78
C GLU A 58 9.62 -0.77 -5.64
N SER A 59 8.39 -0.80 -5.17
CA SER A 59 7.58 -2.00 -5.02
C SER A 59 6.11 -1.65 -4.73
N ALA A 60 5.26 -2.66 -4.79
CA ALA A 60 3.87 -2.53 -4.36
C ALA A 60 3.39 -3.81 -3.66
N LYS A 61 2.31 -3.70 -2.87
CA LYS A 61 1.56 -4.88 -2.40
C LYS A 61 0.07 -4.62 -2.36
N SER A 62 -0.72 -5.57 -2.85
CA SER A 62 -2.18 -5.49 -2.84
C SER A 62 -2.81 -6.42 -1.82
N TRP A 63 -3.91 -5.98 -1.22
CA TRP A 63 -4.80 -6.79 -0.39
C TRP A 63 -5.58 -7.78 -1.26
N ASN A 64 -5.66 -9.04 -0.85
CA ASN A 64 -6.31 -10.10 -1.64
C ASN A 64 -7.86 -10.11 -1.49
N GLY A 65 -8.40 -9.40 -0.48
CA GLY A 65 -9.84 -9.28 -0.21
C GLY A 65 -10.55 -8.21 -1.06
N ASP A 66 -11.88 -8.12 -0.91
CA ASP A 66 -12.73 -7.13 -1.57
C ASP A 66 -13.56 -6.37 -0.52
N PRO A 67 -13.63 -5.02 -0.51
CA PRO A 67 -12.92 -4.06 -1.37
C PRO A 67 -11.40 -4.24 -1.30
N GLY A 68 -10.72 -3.84 -2.36
CA GLY A 68 -9.28 -3.98 -2.49
C GLY A 68 -8.52 -2.79 -1.87
N ALA A 69 -7.22 -2.98 -1.71
CA ALA A 69 -6.28 -1.90 -1.46
C ALA A 69 -4.93 -2.24 -2.06
N ILE A 70 -4.16 -1.24 -2.47
CA ILE A 70 -2.75 -1.42 -2.85
C ILE A 70 -1.88 -0.35 -2.20
N ASN A 71 -0.77 -0.79 -1.65
CA ASN A 71 0.29 0.07 -1.15
C ASN A 71 1.37 0.18 -2.23
N VAL A 72 1.80 1.39 -2.54
CA VAL A 72 2.91 1.68 -3.45
C VAL A 72 3.99 2.42 -2.68
N TYR A 73 5.15 1.79 -2.61
CA TYR A 73 6.23 2.14 -1.70
C TYR A 73 7.21 3.14 -2.33
N SER A 74 7.64 4.13 -1.56
CA SER A 74 8.72 5.05 -1.94
C SER A 74 9.31 5.79 -0.75
N LEU A 75 10.42 6.47 -1.01
CA LEU A 75 10.92 7.53 -0.13
C LEU A 75 10.05 8.79 -0.27
N ASP A 76 10.06 9.65 0.75
CA ASP A 76 9.27 10.90 0.77
C ASP A 76 9.68 11.85 -0.37
N ARG A 77 10.97 11.88 -0.74
CA ARG A 77 11.46 12.68 -1.87
C ARG A 77 10.80 12.32 -3.20
N ASP A 78 10.42 11.05 -3.36
CA ASP A 78 9.77 10.51 -4.56
C ASP A 78 8.24 10.49 -4.44
N ARG A 79 7.69 10.88 -3.27
CA ARG A 79 6.26 10.84 -2.98
C ARG A 79 5.43 11.53 -4.05
N GLU A 80 5.83 12.74 -4.45
CA GLU A 80 5.09 13.55 -5.40
C GLU A 80 5.18 13.01 -6.84
N LYS A 81 6.35 12.50 -7.23
CA LYS A 81 6.53 11.78 -8.51
C LYS A 81 5.59 10.58 -8.56
N ASN A 82 5.58 9.75 -7.52
CA ASN A 82 4.73 8.57 -7.45
C ASN A 82 3.24 8.93 -7.41
N ARG A 83 2.87 10.05 -6.76
CA ARG A 83 1.50 10.57 -6.77
C ARG A 83 1.00 10.86 -8.18
N LYS A 84 1.84 11.48 -9.02
CA LYS A 84 1.51 11.81 -10.42
C LYS A 84 1.46 10.57 -11.30
N ILE A 85 2.37 9.62 -11.10
CA ILE A 85 2.31 8.32 -11.77
C ILE A 85 0.98 7.65 -11.46
N LEU A 86 0.61 7.54 -10.18
CA LEU A 86 -0.66 6.94 -9.76
C LEU A 86 -1.88 7.65 -10.37
N GLU A 87 -1.89 8.98 -10.44
CA GLU A 87 -2.92 9.75 -11.15
C GLU A 87 -3.02 9.34 -12.63
N SER A 88 -1.88 9.29 -13.33
CA SER A 88 -1.84 8.88 -14.74
C SER A 88 -2.28 7.43 -14.96
N LEU A 89 -2.13 6.59 -13.93
CA LEU A 89 -2.61 5.21 -13.91
C LEU A 89 -4.08 5.08 -13.51
N GLY A 90 -4.79 6.19 -13.27
CA GLY A 90 -6.20 6.19 -12.89
C GLY A 90 -6.45 5.67 -11.47
N ALA A 91 -5.44 5.74 -10.59
CA ALA A 91 -5.66 5.61 -9.16
C ALA A 91 -6.58 6.76 -8.73
N GLY A 92 -7.83 6.43 -8.40
CA GLY A 92 -8.84 7.43 -8.07
C GLY A 92 -8.50 8.26 -6.83
N ASP A 93 -9.43 9.13 -6.43
CA ASP A 93 -9.18 10.10 -5.36
C ASP A 93 -9.06 9.49 -3.96
N THR A 94 -9.41 8.20 -3.81
CA THR A 94 -9.36 7.48 -2.53
C THR A 94 -7.96 6.96 -2.26
N ARG A 95 -7.04 7.89 -1.98
CA ARG A 95 -5.64 7.58 -1.68
C ARG A 95 -5.08 8.42 -0.53
N VAL A 96 -4.07 7.87 0.14
CA VAL A 96 -3.43 8.54 1.28
C VAL A 96 -1.96 8.16 1.37
N TRP A 97 -1.12 9.11 1.79
CA TRP A 97 0.27 8.85 2.09
C TRP A 97 0.43 8.49 3.57
N GLU A 98 1.25 7.48 3.86
CA GLU A 98 1.58 7.06 5.22
C GLU A 98 3.05 6.69 5.33
N TYR A 99 3.75 7.28 6.30
CA TYR A 99 5.12 6.90 6.64
C TYR A 99 5.14 5.56 7.37
N ASP A 100 6.13 4.70 7.10
CA ASP A 100 6.24 3.37 7.72
C ASP A 100 6.74 3.44 9.16
N TYR A 101 7.82 4.21 9.40
CA TYR A 101 8.48 4.29 10.71
C TYR A 101 8.37 5.68 11.36
N ALA A 102 8.20 6.74 10.57
CA ALA A 102 8.08 8.11 11.07
C ALA A 102 6.66 8.46 11.55
N TRP A 103 6.18 7.75 12.58
CA TRP A 103 4.81 7.92 13.13
C TRP A 103 4.48 9.35 13.55
N CYS A 104 5.47 10.10 14.06
CA CYS A 104 5.28 11.50 14.41
C CYS A 104 4.85 12.37 13.21
N LYS A 105 5.29 12.04 11.99
CA LYS A 105 4.87 12.71 10.76
C LYS A 105 3.42 12.37 10.42
N ASN A 106 3.00 11.11 10.58
CA ASN A 106 1.60 10.70 10.40
C ASN A 106 0.67 11.45 11.37
N ILE A 107 1.03 11.53 12.65
CA ILE A 107 0.22 12.19 13.70
C ILE A 107 0.05 13.69 13.43
N LYS A 108 1.06 14.35 12.85
CA LYS A 108 0.99 15.76 12.45
C LYS A 108 0.01 16.03 11.29
N HIS A 109 -0.49 14.98 10.63
CA HIS A 109 -1.51 15.06 9.57
C HIS A 109 -2.79 14.29 9.98
N PRO A 110 -3.55 14.78 10.97
CA PRO A 110 -4.61 14.01 11.63
C PRO A 110 -5.74 13.61 10.69
N ALA A 111 -6.11 14.44 9.71
CA ALA A 111 -7.15 14.11 8.74
C ALA A 111 -6.75 12.91 7.87
N SER A 112 -5.52 12.89 7.35
CA SER A 112 -4.98 11.78 6.55
C SER A 112 -4.83 10.52 7.39
N PHE A 113 -4.39 10.65 8.64
CA PHE A 113 -4.26 9.53 9.56
C PHE A 113 -5.62 8.86 9.86
N VAL A 114 -6.65 9.65 10.20
CA VAL A 114 -8.01 9.14 10.46
C VAL A 114 -8.61 8.52 9.20
N PHE A 115 -8.42 9.14 8.04
CA PHE A 115 -8.88 8.59 6.76
C PHE A 115 -8.20 7.24 6.44
N SER A 116 -6.88 7.13 6.59
CA SER A 116 -6.14 5.88 6.39
C SER A 116 -6.67 4.78 7.31
N TRP A 117 -6.76 5.05 8.61
CA TRP A 117 -7.24 4.09 9.60
C TRP A 117 -8.68 3.62 9.35
N SER A 118 -9.59 4.56 9.12
CA SER A 118 -11.00 4.24 8.84
C SER A 118 -11.16 3.45 7.54
N SER A 119 -10.39 3.79 6.49
CA SER A 119 -10.42 3.09 5.20
C SER A 119 -9.88 1.67 5.33
N LYS A 120 -8.73 1.47 5.99
CA LYS A 120 -8.19 0.13 6.29
C LYS A 120 -9.19 -0.72 7.07
N PHE A 121 -9.75 -0.16 8.14
CA PHE A 121 -10.73 -0.88 8.96
C PHE A 121 -11.98 -1.25 8.15
N ARG A 122 -12.52 -0.31 7.37
CA ARG A 122 -13.66 -0.56 6.48
C ARG A 122 -13.35 -1.63 5.43
N THR A 123 -12.14 -1.62 4.85
CA THR A 123 -11.69 -2.61 3.88
C THR A 123 -11.67 -4.00 4.49
N ILE A 124 -10.99 -4.17 5.63
CA ILE A 124 -10.93 -5.46 6.34
C ILE A 124 -12.32 -5.94 6.74
N LEU A 125 -13.12 -5.06 7.35
CA LEU A 125 -14.46 -5.40 7.83
C LEU A 125 -15.39 -5.84 6.70
N LYS A 126 -15.31 -5.19 5.54
CA LYS A 126 -16.11 -5.58 4.37
C LYS A 126 -15.60 -6.86 3.72
N SER A 127 -14.29 -7.09 3.69
CA SER A 127 -13.71 -8.32 3.11
C SER A 127 -14.00 -9.57 3.92
N TYR A 128 -14.01 -9.48 5.25
CA TYR A 128 -14.09 -10.65 6.14
C TYR A 128 -15.38 -10.72 6.96
N GLY A 129 -16.20 -9.67 6.94
CA GLY A 129 -17.31 -9.50 7.88
C GLY A 129 -16.82 -9.35 9.33
N VAL A 130 -17.75 -9.14 10.26
CA VAL A 130 -17.42 -8.93 11.69
C VAL A 130 -16.68 -10.14 12.28
N LYS A 131 -17.19 -11.36 12.07
CA LYS A 131 -16.59 -12.59 12.62
C LYS A 131 -15.21 -12.88 12.05
N GLY A 132 -15.03 -12.73 10.74
CA GLY A 132 -13.74 -12.94 10.10
C GLY A 132 -12.71 -11.87 10.49
N THR A 133 -13.15 -10.62 10.70
CA THR A 133 -12.29 -9.54 11.21
C THR A 133 -11.80 -9.84 12.62
N LEU A 134 -12.67 -10.30 13.52
CA LEU A 134 -12.28 -10.71 14.87
C LEU A 134 -11.30 -11.89 14.84
N GLY A 135 -11.53 -12.86 13.95
CA GLY A 135 -10.60 -13.97 13.71
C GLY A 135 -9.22 -13.48 13.25
N LEU A 136 -9.18 -12.56 12.29
CA LEU A 136 -7.93 -11.97 11.78
C LEU A 136 -7.18 -11.22 12.89
N VAL A 137 -7.87 -10.40 13.69
CA VAL A 137 -7.26 -9.69 14.82
C VAL A 137 -6.70 -10.67 15.85
N ARG A 138 -7.44 -11.74 16.16
CA ARG A 138 -6.98 -12.79 17.09
C ARG A 138 -5.72 -13.47 16.54
N ASP A 139 -5.72 -13.86 15.27
CA ASP A 139 -4.57 -14.54 14.65
C ASP A 139 -3.33 -13.62 14.64
N ILE A 140 -3.50 -12.31 14.44
CA ILE A 140 -2.41 -11.31 14.50
C ILE A 140 -1.87 -11.13 15.92
N LEU A 141 -2.73 -11.18 16.95
CA LEU A 141 -2.32 -11.00 18.36
C LEU A 141 -1.69 -12.26 18.98
N GLN A 142 -1.87 -13.42 18.34
CA GLN A 142 -1.38 -14.72 18.83
C GLN A 142 -0.11 -15.21 18.11
N GLY A 143 0.28 -14.56 17.01
CA GLY A 143 1.55 -14.80 16.30
C GLY A 143 2.61 -13.80 16.70
#